data_AF-A0A543PI28-F1
#
_entry.id   AF-A0A543PI28-F1
#
_cell.length_a   1.000
_cell.length_b   1.000
_cell.length_c   1.000
_cell.angle_alpha   90.00
_cell.angle_beta   90.00
_cell.angle_gamma   90.00
#
_symmetry.space_group_name_H-M   'P 1'
#
loop_
_entity.id
_entity.type
_entity.pdbx_description
1 polymer ?
#
loop_
_entity_poly.entity_id
_entity_poly.type
_entity_poly.pdbx_seq_one_letter_code
_entity_poly.pdbx_strand_id
1 'polypeptide(L)'
;MLVLLWPGLLVLPAQLPRFGLRGVDLDIPPGDRVVLVGPSGDLDEIAIERALAGDGVRLEHLTPTEQDEVVRRLTEHGKSIRDIAQQLATTKRTISRRPASINAA
;
A
#
# COMPACT_ATOMS: atom_id res chain seq x y z
N MET A 1 -24.36 -3.56 -42.56
CA MET A 1 -23.80 -4.17 -41.34
C MET A 1 -22.39 -4.64 -41.68
N LEU A 2 -21.36 -3.88 -41.26
CA LEU A 2 -19.95 -4.26 -41.34
C LEU A 2 -19.22 -3.54 -40.20
N VAL A 3 -18.55 -4.32 -39.37
CA VAL A 3 -17.93 -3.94 -38.09
C VAL A 3 -16.56 -3.33 -38.36
N LEU A 4 -16.31 -2.14 -37.81
CA LEU A 4 -15.00 -1.49 -37.80
C LEU A 4 -14.07 -2.23 -36.84
N LEU A 5 -12.99 -2.78 -37.38
CA LEU A 5 -11.89 -3.43 -36.64
C LEU A 5 -11.00 -2.33 -36.02
N TRP A 6 -11.06 -2.15 -34.71
CA TRP A 6 -10.13 -1.29 -33.96
C TRP A 6 -8.79 -2.02 -33.75
N PRO A 7 -7.63 -1.46 -34.15
CA PRO A 7 -6.36 -2.16 -34.00
C PRO A 7 -5.86 -2.08 -32.55
N GLY A 8 -5.25 -3.18 -32.12
CA GLY A 8 -4.89 -3.47 -30.74
C GLY A 8 -3.99 -2.43 -30.08
N LEU A 9 -4.37 -2.09 -28.85
CA LEU A 9 -3.52 -1.42 -27.88
C LEU A 9 -2.55 -2.45 -27.30
N LEU A 10 -1.35 -2.54 -27.87
CA LEU A 10 -0.22 -3.25 -27.24
C LEU A 10 0.22 -2.45 -26.01
N VAL A 11 -0.27 -2.84 -24.84
CA VAL A 11 0.24 -2.36 -23.56
C VAL A 11 1.60 -3.02 -23.34
N LEU A 12 2.68 -2.31 -23.64
CA LEU A 12 4.02 -2.69 -23.20
C LEU A 12 4.04 -2.71 -21.67
N PRO A 13 4.54 -3.79 -21.01
CA PRO A 13 4.69 -3.76 -19.56
C PRO A 13 5.67 -2.63 -19.22
N ALA A 14 5.21 -1.70 -18.38
CA ALA A 14 6.04 -0.63 -17.85
C ALA A 14 7.32 -1.26 -17.25
N GLN A 15 8.46 -0.98 -17.86
CA GLN A 15 9.75 -1.27 -17.25
C GLN A 15 9.83 -0.41 -15.99
N LEU A 16 9.68 -1.05 -14.83
CA LEU A 16 9.95 -0.42 -13.54
C LEU A 16 11.40 0.11 -13.57
N PRO A 17 11.65 1.38 -13.24
CA PRO A 17 13.01 1.88 -13.14
C PRO A 17 13.76 1.04 -12.10
N ARG A 18 14.91 0.48 -12.51
CA ARG A 18 15.81 -0.23 -11.59
C ARG A 18 16.51 0.82 -10.73
N PHE A 19 16.29 0.79 -9.42
CA PHE A 19 17.04 1.62 -8.48
C PHE A 19 18.28 0.84 -8.02
N GLY A 20 19.47 1.42 -8.20
CA GLY A 20 20.73 0.84 -7.74
C GLY A 20 21.41 1.81 -6.78
N LEU A 21 21.70 1.35 -5.56
CA LEU A 21 22.49 2.11 -4.58
C LEU A 21 23.96 1.76 -4.78
N ARG A 22 24.67 2.53 -5.60
CA ARG A 22 26.09 2.28 -5.89
C ARG A 22 26.95 3.30 -5.16
N GLY A 23 27.87 2.81 -4.34
CA GLY A 23 28.85 3.65 -3.63
C GLY A 23 28.28 4.38 -2.40
N VAL A 24 27.27 3.82 -1.74
CA VAL A 24 26.73 4.34 -0.47
C VAL A 24 27.36 3.56 0.67
N ASP A 25 27.97 4.28 1.61
CA ASP A 25 28.47 3.74 2.86
C ASP A 25 27.61 4.25 4.02
N LEU A 26 27.28 3.39 4.98
CA LEU A 26 26.36 3.69 6.08
C LEU A 26 26.96 3.24 7.41
N ASP A 27 27.43 4.20 8.19
CA ASP A 27 27.89 3.97 9.56
C ASP A 27 26.69 3.99 10.52
N ILE A 28 26.15 2.81 10.83
CA ILE A 28 24.96 2.66 11.69
C ILE A 28 25.38 2.02 13.02
N PRO A 29 25.09 2.67 14.17
CA PRO A 29 25.35 2.09 15.49
C PRO A 29 24.57 0.78 15.71
N PRO A 30 25.10 -0.15 16.52
CA PRO A 30 24.36 -1.34 16.92
C PRO A 30 23.03 -0.97 17.60
N GLY A 31 21.91 -1.43 17.04
CA GLY A 31 20.56 -1.18 17.56
C GLY A 31 19.75 -0.18 16.74
N ASP A 32 20.39 0.59 15.86
CA ASP A 32 19.72 1.55 15.00
C ASP A 32 19.15 0.90 13.73
N ARG A 33 18.14 1.54 13.15
CA ARG A 33 17.44 1.07 11.95
C ARG A 33 17.52 2.12 10.85
N VAL A 34 17.81 1.67 9.63
CA VAL A 34 17.78 2.53 8.43
C VAL A 34 16.67 2.07 7.50
N VAL A 35 15.88 3.04 7.04
CA VAL A 35 14.78 2.84 6.10
C VAL A 35 15.14 3.55 4.80
N LEU A 36 15.04 2.82 3.69
CA LEU A 36 15.21 3.35 2.34
C LEU A 36 13.83 3.69 1.78
N VAL A 37 13.55 4.99 1.62
CA VAL A 37 12.29 5.47 1.07
C VAL A 37 12.48 5.84 -0.39
N GLY A 38 11.71 5.18 -1.27
CA GLY A 38 11.68 5.49 -2.71
C GLY A 38 10.92 6.81 -3.00
N PRO A 39 10.73 7.16 -4.28
CA PRO A 39 10.05 8.41 -4.69
C PRO A 39 8.58 8.52 -4.23
N SER A 40 8.01 7.50 -3.58
CA SER A 40 6.72 7.59 -2.90
C SER A 40 6.75 8.35 -1.58
N GLY A 41 7.93 8.63 -0.98
CA GLY A 41 8.23 9.63 0.07
C GLY A 41 7.45 9.59 1.39
N ASP A 42 6.13 9.45 1.31
CA ASP A 42 5.14 9.60 2.38
C ASP A 42 4.55 8.26 2.84
N LEU A 43 4.90 7.16 2.16
CA LEU A 43 4.42 5.82 2.47
C LEU A 43 5.56 4.90 2.88
N ASP A 44 5.54 4.45 4.13
CA ASP A 44 6.35 3.31 4.56
C ASP A 44 5.73 2.01 4.01
N GLU A 45 6.24 1.57 2.85
CA GLU A 45 5.77 0.35 2.18
C GLU A 45 5.93 -0.89 3.08
N ILE A 46 6.93 -0.93 3.96
CA ILE A 46 7.11 -2.05 4.90
C ILE A 46 6.01 -2.05 5.96
N ALA A 47 5.67 -0.87 6.49
CA ALA A 47 4.55 -0.75 7.42
C ALA A 47 3.22 -1.18 6.76
N ILE A 48 3.01 -0.80 5.50
CA ILE A 48 1.87 -1.22 4.69
C ILE A 48 1.87 -2.74 4.50
N GLU A 49 2.94 -3.33 4.01
CA GLU A 49 3.05 -4.78 3.76
C GLU A 49 2.78 -5.61 5.01
N ARG A 50 3.34 -5.20 6.16
CA ARG A 50 3.08 -5.86 7.45
C ARG A 50 1.63 -5.72 7.89
N ALA A 51 1.02 -4.56 7.67
CA ALA A 51 -0.39 -4.35 7.92
C ALA A 51 -1.27 -5.22 7.01
N LEU A 52 -0.92 -5.38 5.73
CA LEU A 52 -1.61 -6.26 4.79
C LEU A 52 -1.51 -7.74 5.17
N ALA A 53 -0.34 -8.18 5.63
CA ALA A 53 -0.10 -9.52 6.14
C ALA A 53 -0.83 -9.81 7.47
N GLY A 54 -1.26 -8.76 8.18
CA GLY A 54 -1.90 -8.88 9.50
C GLY A 54 -0.90 -9.18 10.61
N ASP A 55 0.35 -8.75 10.46
CA ASP A 55 1.47 -8.99 11.38
C ASP A 55 1.41 -8.08 12.64
N GLY A 56 0.22 -7.96 13.24
CA GLY A 56 0.01 -7.18 14.46
C GLY A 56 0.15 -5.66 14.33
N VAL A 57 0.26 -5.13 13.11
CA VAL A 57 0.29 -3.67 12.87
C VAL A 57 -1.09 -3.09 13.15
N ARG A 58 -1.15 -2.18 14.13
CA ARG A 58 -2.36 -1.45 14.49
C ARG A 58 -2.53 -0.23 13.59
N LEU A 59 -3.77 0.18 13.41
CA LEU A 59 -4.12 1.39 12.67
C LEU A 59 -3.36 2.65 13.14
N GLU A 60 -3.19 2.78 14.45
CA GLU A 60 -2.53 3.93 15.10
C GLU A 60 -1.02 4.03 14.84
N HIS A 61 -0.41 2.94 14.34
CA HIS A 61 1.01 2.93 13.95
C HIS A 61 1.25 3.39 12.52
N LEU A 62 0.19 3.63 11.74
CA LEU A 62 0.24 4.02 10.35
C LEU A 62 -0.10 5.52 10.21
N THR A 63 0.56 6.22 9.29
CA THR A 63 0.17 7.58 8.90
C THR A 63 -1.21 7.58 8.23
N PRO A 64 -1.95 8.69 8.18
CA PRO A 64 -3.24 8.77 7.49
C PRO A 64 -3.21 8.30 6.02
N THR A 65 -2.12 8.56 5.32
CA THR A 65 -1.95 8.14 3.92
C THR A 65 -1.73 6.62 3.82
N GLU A 66 -0.87 6.04 4.66
CA GLU A 66 -0.66 4.58 4.75
C GLU A 66 -1.94 3.85 5.16
N GLN A 67 -2.66 4.45 6.09
CA GLN A 67 -3.96 4.05 6.57
C GLN A 67 -4.99 3.93 5.44
N ASP A 68 -5.04 4.92 4.53
CA ASP A 68 -5.92 4.87 3.35
C ASP A 68 -5.45 3.80 2.35
N GLU A 69 -4.14 3.69 2.13
CA GLU A 69 -3.58 2.72 1.18
C GLU A 69 -3.79 1.27 1.63
N VAL A 70 -3.59 0.97 2.91
CA VAL A 70 -3.88 -0.35 3.48
C VAL A 70 -5.36 -0.69 3.35
N VAL A 71 -6.26 0.26 3.65
CA VAL A 71 -7.72 0.05 3.51
C VAL A 71 -8.09 -0.19 2.06
N ARG A 72 -7.54 0.58 1.12
CA ARG A 72 -7.76 0.40 -0.32
C ARG A 72 -7.37 -1.01 -0.76
N ARG A 73 -6.11 -1.42 -0.51
CA ARG A 73 -5.59 -2.73 -0.93
C ARG A 73 -6.32 -3.90 -0.26
N LEU A 74 -6.69 -3.80 1.02
CA LEU A 74 -7.46 -4.88 1.66
C LEU A 74 -8.88 -4.99 1.10
N THR A 75 -9.50 -3.87 0.75
CA THR A 75 -10.83 -3.86 0.09
C THR A 75 -10.74 -4.43 -1.32
N GLU A 76 -9.69 -4.10 -2.08
CA GLU A 76 -9.41 -4.70 -3.39
C GLU A 76 -9.15 -6.21 -3.32
N HIS A 77 -8.54 -6.68 -2.24
CA HIS A 77 -8.43 -8.13 -1.95
C HIS A 77 -9.76 -8.76 -1.45
N GLY A 78 -10.86 -8.01 -1.45
CA GLY A 78 -12.20 -8.51 -1.12
C GLY A 78 -12.48 -8.65 0.38
N LYS A 79 -11.62 -8.12 1.27
CA LYS A 79 -11.90 -8.16 2.71
C LYS A 79 -13.04 -7.23 3.07
N SER A 80 -13.92 -7.69 3.96
CA SER A 80 -15.01 -6.86 4.46
C SER A 80 -14.47 -5.79 5.43
N ILE A 81 -15.21 -4.68 5.56
CA ILE A 81 -14.92 -3.64 6.58
C ILE A 81 -14.76 -4.23 7.99
N ARG A 82 -15.50 -5.30 8.31
CA ARG A 82 -15.38 -6.02 9.59
C ARG A 82 -14.00 -6.64 9.75
N ASP A 83 -13.54 -7.36 8.73
CA ASP A 83 -12.27 -8.09 8.76
C ASP A 83 -11.09 -7.12 8.77
N ILE A 84 -11.20 -6.03 8.00
CA ILE A 84 -10.20 -4.95 8.00
C ILE A 84 -10.10 -4.31 9.40
N ALA A 85 -11.24 -4.00 10.04
CA ALA A 85 -11.24 -3.43 11.38
C ALA A 85 -10.61 -4.38 12.41
N GLN A 86 -10.89 -5.67 12.31
CA GLN A 86 -10.29 -6.68 13.18
C GLN A 86 -8.78 -6.79 12.97
N GLN A 87 -8.32 -6.84 11.71
CA GLN A 87 -6.91 -6.97 11.37
C GLN A 87 -6.08 -5.78 11.84
N LEU A 88 -6.62 -4.56 11.74
CA LEU A 88 -5.93 -3.33 12.15
C LEU A 88 -6.21 -2.95 13.62
N ALA A 89 -6.82 -3.86 14.39
CA ALA A 89 -7.19 -3.69 15.80
C ALA A 89 -7.93 -2.38 16.08
N THR A 90 -8.94 -2.07 15.27
CA THR A 90 -9.72 -0.83 15.34
C THR A 90 -11.21 -1.10 15.16
N THR A 91 -12.02 -0.05 15.01
CA THR A 91 -13.48 -0.17 14.87
C THR A 91 -13.93 -0.06 13.42
N LYS A 92 -15.06 -0.70 13.08
CA LYS A 92 -15.71 -0.54 11.77
C LYS A 92 -15.98 0.92 11.43
N ARG A 93 -16.43 1.72 12.42
CA ARG A 93 -16.70 3.15 12.26
C ARG A 93 -15.46 3.92 11.81
N THR A 94 -14.30 3.57 12.35
CA THR A 94 -13.02 4.17 11.96
C THR A 94 -12.69 3.85 10.51
N ILE A 95 -12.83 2.59 10.11
CA ILE A 95 -12.57 2.15 8.73
C ILE A 95 -13.56 2.78 7.75
N SER A 96 -14.86 2.77 8.03
CA SER A 96 -15.90 3.33 7.14
C SER A 96 -15.81 4.83 6.90
N ARG A 97 -15.07 5.58 7.74
CA ARG A 97 -14.86 7.02 7.56
C ARG A 97 -13.69 7.34 6.65
N ARG A 98 -12.88 6.35 6.27
CA ARG A 98 -11.74 6.52 5.37
C ARG A 98 -12.23 6.68 3.93
N PRO A 99 -11.73 7.66 3.17
CA PRO A 99 -12.05 7.83 1.75
C PRO A 99 -11.89 6.54 0.93
N ALA A 100 -10.82 5.78 1.20
CA ALA A 100 -10.54 4.51 0.53
C ALA A 100 -11.63 3.44 0.71
N SER A 101 -12.38 3.47 1.83
CA SER A 101 -13.47 2.52 2.07
C SER A 101 -14.75 2.84 1.29
N ILE A 102 -14.90 4.10 0.85
CA ILE A 102 -16.08 4.59 0.12
C ILE A 102 -15.88 4.42 -1.39
N ASN A 103 -14.66 4.66 -1.88
CA ASN A 103 -14.33 4.62 -3.30
C ASN A 103 -14.10 3.20 -3.85
N ALA A 104 -13.99 2.19 -2.97
CA ALA A 104 -13.72 0.80 -3.35
C ALA A 104 -14.95 -0.13 -3.24
N ALA A 105 -16.12 0.41 -2.85
CA ALA A 105 -17.40 -0.31 -2.74
C ALA A 105 -18.33 0.05 -3.92
#